data_AF-A0A2D9QXP0-F1
#
_entry.id   AF-A0A2D9QXP0-F1
#
_cell.length_a   1.000
_cell.length_b   1.000
_cell.length_c   1.000
_cell.angle_alpha   90.00
_cell.angle_beta   90.00
_cell.angle_gamma   90.00
#
_symmetry.space_group_name_H-M   'P 1'
#
loop_
_entity.id
_entity.type
_entity.pdbx_description
1 polymer ?
#
loop_
_entity_poly.entity_id
_entity_poly.type
_entity_poly.pdbx_seq_one_letter_code
_entity_poly.pdbx_strand_id
1 'polypeptide(L)'
;MPNITQPKNRVGNHSCQHFCYGSSQKPIHRIKQFDFDYPNERLACEHPQRQIYLSQFEIGIYLVTNHQFGFSVDNAGYQAGRELD
;
A
#
# COMPACT_ATOMS: atom_id res chain seq x y z
N MET A 1 15.47 31.64 10.81
CA MET A 1 14.69 30.64 10.05
C MET A 1 14.14 29.63 11.05
N PRO A 2 12.83 29.36 11.10
CA PRO A 2 12.32 28.33 11.99
C PRO A 2 12.89 26.98 11.54
N ASN A 3 13.47 26.25 12.47
CA ASN A 3 14.03 24.93 12.24
C ASN A 3 12.85 23.95 12.22
N ILE A 4 12.15 23.84 11.10
CA ILE A 4 10.97 22.97 10.99
C ILE A 4 11.48 21.54 10.80
N THR A 5 11.56 20.80 11.91
CA THR A 5 11.95 19.39 11.92
C THR A 5 10.97 18.60 11.07
N GLN A 6 11.47 17.89 10.05
CA GLN A 6 10.66 17.00 9.22
C GLN A 6 9.97 15.94 10.10
N PRO A 7 8.65 15.74 9.98
CA PRO A 7 7.95 14.69 10.71
C PRO A 7 8.43 13.31 10.26
N LYS A 8 9.23 12.64 11.09
CA LYS A 8 9.79 11.31 10.79
C LYS A 8 8.72 10.23 10.87
N ASN A 9 8.54 9.46 9.80
CA ASN A 9 7.78 8.22 9.84
C ASN A 9 8.69 7.07 10.26
N ARG A 10 8.14 6.16 11.09
CA ARG A 10 8.82 4.91 11.42
C ARG A 10 8.77 4.01 10.19
N VAL A 11 9.93 3.56 9.73
CA VAL A 11 10.06 2.62 8.61
C VAL A 11 10.36 1.22 9.12
N GLY A 12 9.74 0.22 8.50
CA GLY A 12 10.07 -1.19 8.67
C GLY A 12 11.09 -1.60 7.62
N ASN A 13 12.14 -2.29 8.06
CA ASN A 13 13.15 -2.89 7.17
C ASN A 13 12.78 -4.34 6.90
N HIS A 14 12.56 -4.69 5.63
CA HIS A 14 12.22 -6.05 5.23
C HIS A 14 13.37 -6.66 4.44
N SER A 15 13.90 -7.78 4.94
CA SER A 15 14.98 -8.52 4.30
C SER A 15 14.54 -9.15 2.98
N CYS A 16 15.51 -9.42 2.10
CA CYS A 16 15.29 -10.17 0.87
C CYS A 16 14.65 -11.54 1.17
N GLN A 17 13.57 -11.89 0.48
CA GLN A 17 12.89 -13.17 0.69
C GLN A 17 12.06 -13.61 -0.51
N HIS A 18 11.88 -14.93 -0.62
CA HIS A 18 10.85 -15.50 -1.47
C HIS A 18 9.51 -15.50 -0.71
N PHE A 19 8.45 -15.03 -1.36
CA PHE A 19 7.11 -14.95 -0.79
C PHE A 19 6.08 -15.55 -1.77
N CYS A 20 5.06 -16.24 -1.25
CA CYS A 20 3.95 -16.73 -2.05
C CYS A 20 2.90 -15.62 -2.22
N TYR A 21 2.91 -14.95 -3.37
CA TYR A 21 2.02 -13.84 -3.70
C TYR A 21 0.79 -14.31 -4.48
N GLY A 22 -0.33 -13.62 -4.27
CA GLY A 22 -1.64 -13.99 -4.81
C GLY A 22 -2.34 -15.09 -4.02
N SER A 23 -3.55 -15.42 -4.45
CA SER A 23 -4.45 -16.35 -3.80
C SER A 23 -4.60 -17.66 -4.60
N SER A 24 -4.67 -18.78 -3.89
CA SER A 24 -5.12 -20.05 -4.48
C SER A 24 -6.65 -20.09 -4.60
N GLN A 25 -7.19 -21.08 -5.28
CA GLN A 25 -8.65 -21.20 -5.48
C GLN A 25 -9.44 -21.34 -4.16
N LYS A 26 -8.83 -21.95 -3.12
CA LYS A 26 -9.48 -22.14 -1.81
C LYS A 26 -9.86 -20.82 -1.12
N PRO A 27 -8.95 -19.86 -0.89
CA PRO A 27 -9.31 -18.55 -0.33
C PRO A 27 -10.25 -17.74 -1.23
N ILE A 28 -10.10 -17.82 -2.56
CA ILE A 28 -11.03 -17.17 -3.50
C ILE A 28 -12.46 -17.68 -3.32
N HIS A 29 -12.64 -18.99 -3.18
CA HIS A 29 -13.94 -19.58 -2.92
C HIS A 29 -14.51 -19.15 -1.56
N ARG A 30 -13.65 -19.02 -0.53
CA ARG A 30 -14.09 -18.51 0.79
C ARG A 30 -14.59 -17.07 0.72
N ILE A 31 -13.97 -16.19 -0.09
CA ILE A 31 -14.44 -14.80 -0.24
C ILE A 31 -15.90 -14.80 -0.72
N LYS A 32 -16.22 -15.63 -1.71
CA LYS A 32 -17.60 -15.79 -2.23
C LYS A 32 -18.60 -16.37 -1.22
N GLN A 33 -18.14 -17.02 -0.15
CA GLN A 33 -19.00 -17.49 0.94
C GLN A 33 -19.36 -16.36 1.92
N PHE A 34 -18.49 -15.36 2.07
CA PHE A 34 -18.72 -14.19 2.92
C PHE A 34 -19.37 -13.03 2.17
N ASP A 35 -19.05 -12.88 0.89
CA ASP A 35 -19.60 -11.88 -0.02
C ASP A 35 -19.87 -12.53 -1.38
N PHE A 36 -21.12 -12.97 -1.56
CA PHE A 36 -21.55 -13.65 -2.78
C PHE A 36 -21.43 -12.76 -4.02
N ASP A 37 -21.64 -11.46 -3.87
CA ASP A 37 -21.67 -10.49 -4.96
C ASP A 37 -20.27 -9.94 -5.30
N TYR A 38 -19.24 -10.32 -4.53
CA TYR A 38 -17.88 -9.86 -4.76
C TYR A 38 -17.41 -10.11 -6.22
N PRO A 39 -16.99 -9.09 -6.99
CA PRO A 39 -16.81 -9.25 -8.44
C PRO A 39 -15.78 -10.31 -8.83
N ASN A 40 -16.14 -11.19 -9.77
CA ASN A 40 -15.24 -12.25 -10.25
C ASN A 40 -13.97 -11.71 -10.91
N GLU A 41 -14.06 -10.55 -11.57
CA GLU A 41 -12.91 -9.88 -12.20
C GLU A 41 -11.84 -9.50 -11.16
N ARG A 42 -12.27 -9.05 -9.97
CA ARG A 42 -11.35 -8.74 -8.86
C ARG A 42 -10.66 -10.00 -8.34
N LEU A 43 -11.40 -11.12 -8.23
CA LEU A 43 -10.85 -12.42 -7.81
C LEU A 43 -9.88 -13.00 -8.84
N ALA A 44 -10.12 -12.75 -10.13
CA ALA A 44 -9.23 -13.19 -11.20
C ALA A 44 -7.85 -12.53 -11.10
N CYS A 45 -7.78 -11.27 -10.64
CA CYS A 45 -6.51 -10.56 -10.43
C CYS A 45 -5.64 -11.15 -9.31
N GLU A 46 -6.25 -11.87 -8.36
CA GLU A 46 -5.55 -12.48 -7.22
C GLU A 46 -4.95 -13.85 -7.57
N HIS A 47 -5.48 -14.55 -8.57
CA HIS A 47 -5.02 -15.88 -9.01
C HIS A 47 -4.05 -15.76 -10.22
N PRO A 48 -3.06 -16.65 -10.40
CA PRO A 48 -2.66 -17.73 -9.50
C PRO A 48 -1.72 -17.27 -8.39
N GLN A 49 -1.73 -18.02 -7.30
CA GLN A 49 -0.68 -17.96 -6.30
C GLN A 49 0.65 -18.40 -6.92
N ARG A 50 1.71 -17.62 -6.70
CA ARG A 50 3.04 -17.84 -7.27
C ARG A 50 4.15 -17.42 -6.32
N GLN A 51 5.33 -17.99 -6.47
CA GLN A 51 6.51 -17.52 -5.74
C GLN A 51 7.08 -16.27 -6.43
N ILE A 52 7.35 -15.25 -5.62
CA ILE A 52 8.04 -14.04 -6.05
C ILE A 52 9.25 -13.81 -5.15
N TYR A 53 10.33 -13.30 -5.72
CA TYR A 53 11.46 -12.80 -4.96
C TYR A 53 11.31 -11.29 -4.77
N LEU A 54 11.44 -10.84 -3.52
CA LEU A 54 11.51 -9.43 -3.19
C LEU A 54 12.94 -9.11 -2.71
N SER A 55 13.55 -8.10 -3.33
CA SER A 55 14.78 -7.50 -2.81
C SER A 55 14.48 -6.74 -1.52
N GLN A 56 15.49 -6.42 -0.72
CA GLN A 56 15.34 -5.64 0.50
C GLN A 56 14.70 -4.28 0.19
N PHE A 57 13.72 -3.90 1.01
CA PHE A 57 13.02 -2.62 0.90
C PHE A 57 12.62 -2.07 2.26
N GLU A 58 12.36 -0.76 2.28
CA GLU A 58 11.77 -0.05 3.41
C GLU A 58 10.32 0.30 3.09
N ILE A 59 9.45 0.16 4.08
CA ILE A 59 8.06 0.60 3.98
C ILE A 59 7.65 1.37 5.23
N GLY A 60 6.88 2.45 5.05
CA GLY A 60 6.30 3.19 6.17
C GLY A 60 5.36 2.30 6.97
N ILE A 61 5.54 2.25 8.28
CA ILE A 61 4.68 1.45 9.18
C ILE A 61 3.29 2.08 9.31
N TYR A 62 3.22 3.40 9.19
CA TYR A 62 1.99 4.18 9.27
C TYR A 62 1.68 4.83 7.93
N LEU A 63 0.38 4.99 7.67
CA LEU A 63 -0.09 5.82 6.57
C LEU A 63 0.41 7.26 6.75
N VAL A 64 0.62 7.96 5.64
CA VAL A 64 0.96 9.38 5.66
C VAL A 64 -0.17 10.15 6.34
N THR A 65 0.19 10.90 7.37
CA THR A 65 -0.78 11.73 8.11
C THR A 65 -1.02 13.05 7.41
N ASN A 66 -2.17 13.68 7.66
CA ASN A 66 -2.46 15.03 7.15
C ASN A 66 -1.39 16.06 7.56
N HIS A 67 -0.81 15.92 8.75
CA HIS A 67 0.28 16.79 9.19
C HIS A 67 1.55 16.62 8.33
N GLN A 68 1.92 15.38 8.01
CA GLN A 68 3.05 15.08 7.11
C GLN A 68 2.80 15.53 5.69
N PHE A 69 1.58 15.33 5.20
CA PHE A 69 1.18 15.77 3.87
C PHE A 69 1.16 17.29 3.77
N GLY A 70 0.59 18.00 4.75
CA GLY A 70 0.61 19.46 4.82
C GLY A 70 2.04 20.02 4.81
N PHE A 71 2.93 19.44 5.63
CA PHE A 71 4.34 19.80 5.60
C PHE A 71 4.98 19.59 4.21
N SER A 72 4.62 18.53 3.47
CA SER A 72 5.14 18.33 2.10
C SER A 72 4.60 19.36 1.11
N VAL A 73 3.33 19.75 1.21
CA VAL A 73 2.71 20.78 0.35
C VAL A 73 3.39 22.13 0.57
N ASP A 74 3.57 22.51 1.83
CA ASP A 74 4.16 23.80 2.21
C ASP A 74 5.63 23.91 1.78
N ASN A 75 6.41 22.82 1.85
CA ASN A 75 7.83 22.85 1.52
C ASN A 75 8.15 22.57 0.06
N ALA A 76 7.40 21.69 -0.62
CA ALA A 76 7.67 21.32 -2.01
C ALA A 76 6.92 22.20 -3.02
N GLY A 77 6.04 23.09 -2.56
CA GLY A 77 5.15 23.87 -3.43
C GLY A 77 4.17 23.00 -4.22
N TYR A 78 3.96 21.76 -3.76
CA TYR A 78 3.13 20.78 -4.44
C TYR A 78 1.66 21.17 -4.31
N GLN A 79 1.00 21.41 -5.45
CA GLN A 79 -0.44 21.57 -5.50
C GLN A 79 -1.05 20.24 -5.92
N ALA A 80 -1.75 19.58 -5.00
CA ALA A 80 -2.51 18.38 -5.33
C ALA A 80 -3.53 18.73 -6.42
N GLY A 81 -3.58 17.93 -7.49
CA GLY A 81 -4.59 18.07 -8.53
C GLY A 81 -5.97 18.05 -7.88
N ARG A 82 -6.74 19.12 -8.07
CA ARG A 82 -8.15 19.12 -7.68
C ARG A 82 -8.88 18.32 -8.77
N GLU A 83 -9.46 17.18 -8.43
CA GLU A 83 -10.67 16.75 -9.11
C GLU A 83 -11.75 17.75 -8.68
N LEU A 84 -11.94 18.80 -9.49
CA LEU A 84 -13.15 19.60 -9.44
C LEU A 84 -14.17 18.84 -10.27
N ASP A 85 -15.14 18.22 -9.60
CA ASP A 85 -16.45 17.96 -10.22
C ASP A 85 -17.08 19.29 -10.71
#